data_AF-A0A522YUH2-F1
#
_entry.id   AF-A0A522YUH2-F1
#
_cell.length_a   1.000
_cell.length_b   1.000
_cell.length_c   1.000
_cell.angle_alpha   90.00
_cell.angle_beta   90.00
_cell.angle_gamma   90.00
#
_symmetry.space_group_name_H-M   'P 1'
#
loop_
_entity.id
_entity.type
_entity.pdbx_description
1 polymer ?
#
loop_
_entity_poly.entity_id
_entity_poly.type
_entity_poly.pdbx_seq_one_letter_code
_entity_poly.pdbx_strand_id
1 'polypeptide(L)'
;MAKPRVGPAFRAALERGRKRYNAALAEAAASGAFDSGAFLESFAAAAGPAAEAAPEALDTLFALALEQARRSGGAFLPPAGWSGLLRTLAPRLSEDPARLAPSLYNALHNLERFPGARAADWAERLGRAAVACPDSAALLAAGRALSWMCGMAHYREGGLAALAALPPAAAASALGVPAARVPAALKALEADPWAALDGSEGGVLKVVHRVGGFRGFGGPFLAPPVLAYSEGVVYARSGDGVWRLHADRFGAALTRCDSGPWKAQRPAGGYELSADGRVGQAGRWSRIAELAGASSWTSDGGCLAATLPLSHFVLVVAVQ
;
A
#
# COMPACT_ATOMS: atom_id res chain seq x y z
N MET A 1 6.95 31.60 -7.32
CA MET A 1 7.68 30.64 -6.46
C MET A 1 9.17 30.91 -6.59
N ALA A 2 9.93 30.82 -5.49
CA ALA A 2 11.39 30.95 -5.55
C ALA A 2 11.98 29.75 -6.31
N LYS A 3 12.90 29.99 -7.25
CA LYS A 3 13.58 28.90 -7.97
C LYS A 3 14.25 27.96 -6.96
N PRO A 4 14.15 26.62 -7.13
CA PRO A 4 14.82 25.66 -6.26
C PRO A 4 16.31 26.00 -6.19
N ARG A 5 16.85 26.26 -4.99
CA ARG A 5 18.29 26.48 -4.82
C ARG A 5 18.98 25.12 -4.96
N VAL A 6 19.58 24.89 -6.12
CA VAL A 6 20.48 23.76 -6.40
C VAL A 6 21.77 23.98 -5.59
N GLY A 7 22.10 23.05 -4.70
CA GLY A 7 23.33 23.08 -3.91
C GLY A 7 24.59 22.79 -4.75
N PRO A 8 25.78 22.98 -4.17
CA PRO A 8 27.05 22.83 -4.88
C PRO A 8 27.30 21.40 -5.36
N ALA A 9 26.96 20.37 -4.58
CA ALA A 9 27.23 18.98 -4.96
C ALA A 9 26.34 18.53 -6.12
N PHE A 10 25.05 18.89 -6.06
CA PHE A 10 24.09 18.63 -7.13
C PHE A 10 24.49 19.38 -8.41
N ARG A 11 24.92 20.65 -8.31
CA ARG A 11 25.42 21.42 -9.46
C ARG A 11 26.62 20.75 -10.11
N ALA A 12 27.63 20.36 -9.33
CA ALA A 12 28.82 19.69 -9.85
C ALA A 12 28.46 18.35 -10.54
N ALA A 13 27.49 17.60 -10.01
CA ALA A 13 27.00 16.38 -10.64
C ALA A 13 26.29 16.64 -11.97
N LEU A 14 25.43 17.68 -12.03
CA LEU A 14 24.81 18.13 -13.27
C LEU A 14 25.85 18.55 -14.32
N GLU A 15 26.89 19.28 -13.91
CA GLU A 15 27.97 19.71 -14.79
C GLU A 15 28.73 18.52 -15.40
N ARG A 16 29.05 17.49 -14.61
CA ARG A 16 29.68 16.26 -15.10
C ARG A 16 28.83 15.54 -16.14
N GLY A 17 27.51 15.49 -15.95
CA GLY A 17 26.58 14.80 -16.85
C GLY A 17 25.97 15.66 -17.95
N ARG A 18 26.32 16.95 -18.04
CA ARG A 18 25.61 17.98 -18.85
C ARG A 18 25.31 17.56 -20.28
N LYS A 19 26.30 17.02 -21.01
CA LYS A 19 26.12 16.60 -22.41
C LYS A 19 25.05 15.51 -22.55
N ARG A 20 25.07 14.52 -21.66
CA ARG A 20 24.12 13.39 -21.66
C ARG A 20 22.71 13.85 -21.28
N TYR A 21 22.56 14.65 -20.23
CA TYR A 21 21.24 15.15 -19.83
C TYR A 21 20.61 16.02 -20.93
N ASN A 22 21.39 16.91 -21.55
CA ASN A 22 20.92 17.74 -22.66
C ASN A 22 20.49 16.90 -23.88
N ALA A 23 21.23 15.84 -24.21
CA ALA A 23 20.87 14.94 -25.30
C ALA A 23 19.54 14.21 -25.01
N ALA A 24 19.36 13.69 -23.79
CA ALA A 24 18.12 13.00 -23.39
C ALA A 24 16.89 13.93 -23.39
N LEU A 25 17.08 15.20 -23.00
CA LEU A 25 16.02 16.22 -23.08
C LEU A 25 15.69 16.58 -24.52
N ALA A 26 16.69 16.75 -25.38
CA ALA A 26 16.47 17.04 -26.80
C ALA A 26 15.70 15.90 -27.49
N GLU A 27 16.04 14.65 -27.18
CA GLU A 27 15.31 13.47 -27.65
C GLU A 27 13.86 13.46 -27.16
N ALA A 28 13.62 13.76 -25.88
CA ALA A 28 12.26 13.85 -25.34
C ALA A 28 11.45 14.98 -26.01
N ALA A 29 12.06 16.15 -26.21
CA ALA A 29 11.46 17.32 -26.84
C ALA A 29 11.11 17.10 -28.32
N ALA A 30 11.84 16.23 -29.02
CA ALA A 30 11.59 15.92 -30.44
C ALA A 30 10.18 15.37 -30.70
N SER A 31 9.51 14.83 -29.67
CA SER A 31 8.10 14.39 -29.75
C SER A 31 7.07 15.53 -29.80
N GLY A 32 7.49 16.79 -29.62
CA GLY A 32 6.65 17.99 -29.73
C GLY A 32 5.77 18.32 -28.51
N ALA A 33 5.52 17.36 -27.62
CA ALA A 33 4.66 17.54 -26.44
C ALA A 33 5.42 17.75 -25.12
N PHE A 34 6.75 17.69 -25.12
CA PHE A 34 7.57 17.67 -23.91
C PHE A 34 8.18 19.05 -23.60
N ASP A 35 7.77 19.66 -22.47
CA ASP A 35 8.36 20.90 -21.94
C ASP A 35 9.59 20.60 -21.07
N SER A 36 10.77 20.82 -21.63
CA SER A 36 12.04 20.62 -20.93
C SER A 36 12.24 21.56 -19.73
N GLY A 37 11.68 22.77 -19.76
CA GLY A 37 11.79 23.74 -18.67
C GLY A 37 10.96 23.30 -17.47
N ALA A 38 9.70 22.95 -17.70
CA ALA A 38 8.79 22.42 -16.67
C ALA A 38 9.33 21.12 -16.06
N PHE A 39 9.92 20.24 -16.88
CA PHE A 39 10.60 19.05 -16.40
C PHE A 39 11.74 19.38 -15.43
N LEU A 40 12.66 20.27 -15.83
CA LEU A 40 13.83 20.60 -15.01
C LEU A 40 13.43 21.26 -13.68
N GLU A 41 12.42 22.13 -13.69
CA GLU A 41 11.90 22.76 -12.46
C GLU A 41 11.30 21.72 -11.51
N SER A 42 10.41 20.86 -12.02
CA SER A 42 9.77 19.81 -11.22
C SER A 42 10.78 18.76 -10.72
N PHE A 43 11.74 18.36 -11.56
CA PHE A 43 12.82 17.47 -11.18
C PHE A 43 13.70 18.06 -10.07
N ALA A 44 14.15 19.31 -10.22
CA ALA A 44 14.98 19.97 -9.22
C ALA A 44 14.25 20.12 -7.87
N ALA A 45 12.95 20.41 -7.89
CA ALA A 45 12.14 20.50 -6.67
C ALA A 45 11.97 19.12 -5.98
N ALA A 46 11.75 18.07 -6.77
CA ALA A 46 11.45 16.73 -6.24
C ALA A 46 12.70 15.96 -5.80
N ALA A 47 13.75 15.97 -6.62
CA ALA A 47 14.95 15.15 -6.43
C ALA A 47 16.16 15.96 -5.94
N GLY A 48 16.16 17.29 -6.07
CA GLY A 48 17.31 18.13 -5.77
C GLY A 48 17.90 17.95 -4.38
N PRO A 49 17.12 17.96 -3.29
CA PRO A 49 17.64 17.73 -1.94
C PRO A 49 18.31 16.36 -1.77
N ALA A 50 17.78 15.32 -2.41
CA ALA A 50 18.36 13.99 -2.38
C ALA A 50 19.60 13.89 -3.27
N ALA A 51 19.59 14.50 -4.45
CA ALA A 51 20.74 14.56 -5.35
C ALA A 51 21.90 15.40 -4.76
N GLU A 52 21.63 16.34 -3.85
CA GLU A 52 22.67 17.04 -3.09
C GLU A 52 23.33 16.10 -2.07
N ALA A 53 22.54 15.30 -1.37
CA ALA A 53 23.02 14.36 -0.35
C ALA A 53 23.60 13.06 -0.93
N ALA A 54 23.15 12.68 -2.13
CA ALA A 54 23.53 11.48 -2.86
C ALA A 54 23.76 11.78 -4.36
N PRO A 55 24.83 12.50 -4.72
CA PRO A 55 25.10 12.90 -6.10
C PRO A 55 25.26 11.70 -7.06
N GLU A 56 25.66 10.53 -6.56
CA GLU A 56 25.80 9.28 -7.32
C GLU A 56 24.45 8.78 -7.84
N ALA A 57 23.36 9.12 -7.15
CA ALA A 57 22.00 8.73 -7.54
C ALA A 57 21.42 9.58 -8.68
N LEU A 58 22.07 10.70 -9.02
CA LEU A 58 21.51 11.71 -9.94
C LEU A 58 21.11 11.10 -11.29
N ASP A 59 21.95 10.26 -11.87
CA ASP A 59 21.69 9.62 -13.16
C ASP A 59 20.41 8.79 -13.16
N THR A 60 20.24 7.98 -12.11
CA THR A 60 19.08 7.12 -11.97
C THR A 60 17.84 7.94 -11.71
N LEU A 61 17.92 8.94 -10.82
CA LEU A 61 16.81 9.82 -10.51
C LEU A 61 16.36 10.62 -11.73
N PHE A 62 17.31 11.13 -12.53
CA PHE A 62 17.02 11.87 -13.75
C PHE A 62 16.35 10.98 -14.80
N ALA A 63 16.90 9.78 -15.06
CA ALA A 63 16.35 8.85 -16.02
C ALA A 63 14.93 8.40 -15.63
N LEU A 64 14.73 8.07 -14.35
CA LEU A 64 13.41 7.72 -13.81
C LEU A 64 12.42 8.88 -13.99
N ALA A 65 12.80 10.10 -13.58
CA ALA A 65 11.93 11.26 -13.69
C ALA A 65 11.58 11.58 -15.14
N LEU A 66 12.55 11.49 -16.06
CA LEU A 66 12.34 11.73 -17.48
C LEU A 66 11.36 10.72 -18.09
N GLU A 67 11.51 9.43 -17.75
CA GLU A 67 10.61 8.38 -18.21
C GLU A 67 9.16 8.62 -17.71
N GLN A 68 8.99 9.02 -16.46
CA GLN A 68 7.65 9.33 -15.94
C GLN A 68 7.08 10.60 -16.57
N ALA A 69 7.90 11.64 -16.76
CA ALA A 69 7.49 12.89 -17.41
C ALA A 69 7.05 12.67 -18.86
N ARG A 70 7.69 11.75 -19.59
CA ARG A 70 7.26 11.35 -20.96
C ARG A 70 5.85 10.75 -20.96
N ARG A 71 5.47 10.02 -19.91
CA ARG A 71 4.14 9.41 -19.78
C ARG A 71 3.05 10.41 -19.36
N SER A 72 3.42 11.48 -18.67
CA SER A 72 2.50 12.51 -18.14
C SER A 72 2.45 13.79 -18.99
N GLY A 73 3.11 13.84 -20.15
CA GLY A 73 3.06 15.01 -21.05
C GLY A 73 4.00 16.16 -20.66
N GLY A 74 5.16 15.85 -20.07
CA GLY A 74 6.30 16.79 -19.94
C GLY A 74 6.69 17.15 -18.51
N ALA A 75 5.76 17.15 -17.55
CA ALA A 75 6.07 17.45 -16.15
C ALA A 75 6.33 16.18 -15.33
N PHE A 76 7.38 16.17 -14.50
CA PHE A 76 7.59 15.09 -13.54
C PHE A 76 6.68 15.29 -12.32
N LEU A 77 5.69 14.41 -12.17
CA LEU A 77 4.76 14.41 -11.05
C LEU A 77 5.04 13.19 -10.16
N PRO A 78 5.90 13.32 -9.13
CA PRO A 78 6.17 12.22 -8.23
C PRO A 78 4.99 11.96 -7.29
N PRO A 79 4.84 10.72 -6.79
CA PRO A 79 3.97 10.42 -5.67
C PRO A 79 4.22 11.32 -4.46
N ALA A 80 3.19 11.61 -3.68
CA ALA A 80 3.34 12.28 -2.40
C ALA A 80 4.28 11.49 -1.48
N GLY A 81 5.04 12.23 -0.67
CA GLY A 81 6.07 11.66 0.18
C GLY A 81 7.38 11.30 -0.53
N TRP A 82 7.44 11.28 -1.87
CA TRP A 82 8.65 10.95 -2.64
C TRP A 82 9.87 11.77 -2.22
N SER A 83 9.78 13.10 -2.26
CA SER A 83 10.90 13.99 -1.93
C SER A 83 11.35 13.88 -0.47
N GLY A 84 10.40 13.61 0.44
CA GLY A 84 10.70 13.37 1.86
C GLY A 84 11.43 12.05 2.05
N LEU A 85 10.94 11.00 1.41
CA LEU A 85 11.52 9.65 1.47
C LEU A 85 12.93 9.61 0.88
N LEU A 86 13.15 10.19 -0.31
CA LEU A 86 14.47 10.24 -0.92
C LEU A 86 15.49 10.97 -0.03
N ARG A 87 15.07 12.04 0.66
CA ARG A 87 15.93 12.77 1.60
C ARG A 87 16.32 11.89 2.78
N THR A 88 15.35 11.20 3.38
CA THR A 88 15.59 10.30 4.51
C THR A 88 16.48 9.12 4.11
N LEU A 89 16.33 8.62 2.89
CA LEU A 89 17.05 7.45 2.38
C LEU A 89 18.28 7.80 1.54
N ALA A 90 18.73 9.06 1.51
CA ALA A 90 19.84 9.49 0.66
C ALA A 90 21.12 8.63 0.84
N PRO A 91 21.55 8.27 2.08
CA PRO A 91 22.72 7.40 2.24
C PRO A 91 22.57 6.03 1.57
N ARG A 92 21.39 5.41 1.69
CA ARG A 92 21.09 4.12 1.04
C ARG A 92 20.97 4.26 -0.46
N LEU A 93 20.43 5.38 -0.92
CA LEU A 93 20.31 5.69 -2.33
C LEU A 93 21.68 5.84 -3.01
N SER A 94 22.70 6.38 -2.32
CA SER A 94 24.07 6.41 -2.84
C SER A 94 24.68 5.01 -3.00
N GLU A 95 24.28 4.04 -2.19
CA GLU A 95 24.80 2.66 -2.25
C GLU A 95 24.24 1.86 -3.44
N ASP A 96 22.93 1.97 -3.71
CA ASP A 96 22.26 1.21 -4.78
C ASP A 96 21.12 2.01 -5.45
N PRO A 97 21.46 3.08 -6.19
CA PRO A 97 20.46 3.99 -6.74
C PRO A 97 19.58 3.30 -7.78
N ALA A 98 20.19 2.49 -8.64
CA ALA A 98 19.54 1.80 -9.75
C ALA A 98 18.42 0.87 -9.29
N ARG A 99 18.58 0.23 -8.14
CA ARG A 99 17.55 -0.65 -7.57
C ARG A 99 16.55 0.10 -6.71
N LEU A 100 17.02 1.02 -5.86
CA LEU A 100 16.17 1.68 -4.87
C LEU A 100 15.23 2.71 -5.49
N ALA A 101 15.71 3.63 -6.32
CA ALA A 101 14.89 4.70 -6.88
C ALA A 101 13.62 4.19 -7.59
N PRO A 102 13.70 3.30 -8.60
CA PRO A 102 12.49 2.81 -9.26
C PRO A 102 11.60 1.99 -8.32
N SER A 103 12.17 1.21 -7.41
CA SER A 103 11.39 0.40 -6.46
C SER A 103 10.59 1.25 -5.49
N LEU A 104 11.20 2.30 -4.92
CA LEU A 104 10.54 3.23 -4.00
C LEU A 104 9.46 4.05 -4.73
N TYR A 105 9.73 4.47 -5.97
CA TYR A 105 8.76 5.21 -6.77
C TYR A 105 7.53 4.36 -7.05
N ASN A 106 7.74 3.13 -7.54
CA ASN A 106 6.66 2.20 -7.84
C ASN A 106 5.85 1.83 -6.59
N ALA A 107 6.51 1.64 -5.45
CA ALA A 107 5.83 1.35 -4.18
C ALA A 107 4.89 2.50 -3.77
N LEU A 108 5.40 3.74 -3.74
CA LEU A 108 4.57 4.91 -3.42
C LEU A 108 3.44 5.11 -4.44
N HIS A 109 3.76 5.03 -5.73
CA HIS A 109 2.77 5.17 -6.80
C HIS A 109 1.62 4.17 -6.67
N ASN A 110 1.93 2.92 -6.35
CA ASN A 110 0.92 1.88 -6.16
C ASN A 110 0.10 2.12 -4.89
N LEU A 111 0.74 2.51 -3.79
CA LEU A 111 0.05 2.81 -2.53
C LEU A 111 -0.90 4.00 -2.65
N GLU A 112 -0.50 5.08 -3.32
CA GLU A 112 -1.38 6.25 -3.51
C GLU A 112 -2.63 5.95 -4.33
N ARG A 113 -2.49 5.06 -5.31
CA ARG A 113 -3.61 4.68 -6.19
C ARG A 113 -4.51 3.63 -5.57
N PHE A 114 -4.08 2.95 -4.52
CA PHE A 114 -4.83 1.88 -3.92
C PHE A 114 -5.78 2.43 -2.83
N PRO A 115 -7.11 2.29 -2.98
CA PRO A 115 -8.06 2.77 -1.98
C PRO A 115 -7.80 2.16 -0.60
N GLY A 116 -7.68 3.01 0.42
CA GLY A 116 -7.44 2.59 1.80
C GLY A 116 -5.97 2.34 2.17
N ALA A 117 -5.05 2.41 1.21
CA ALA A 117 -3.63 2.35 1.51
C ALA A 117 -3.11 3.69 2.09
N ARG A 118 -2.14 3.60 2.99
CA ARG A 118 -1.56 4.72 3.74
C ARG A 118 -0.14 5.02 3.26
N ALA A 119 -0.02 5.65 2.09
CA ALA A 119 1.28 5.91 1.44
C ALA A 119 2.23 6.79 2.30
N ALA A 120 1.70 7.81 2.98
CA ALA A 120 2.48 8.67 3.87
C ALA A 120 3.05 7.88 5.07
N ASP A 121 2.21 7.12 5.77
CA ASP A 121 2.63 6.25 6.88
C ASP A 121 3.68 5.23 6.43
N TRP A 122 3.52 4.67 5.22
CA TRP A 122 4.49 3.75 4.64
C TRP A 122 5.86 4.41 4.48
N ALA A 123 5.91 5.61 3.91
CA ALA A 123 7.17 6.34 3.69
C ALA A 123 7.87 6.66 5.02
N GLU A 124 7.10 7.10 6.01
CA GLU A 124 7.60 7.43 7.34
C GLU A 124 8.15 6.19 8.07
N ARG A 125 7.40 5.09 8.05
CA ARG A 125 7.81 3.81 8.66
C ARG A 125 9.03 3.22 7.96
N LEU A 126 9.10 3.28 6.64
CA LEU A 126 10.25 2.79 5.88
C LEU A 126 11.50 3.62 6.20
N GLY A 127 11.36 4.94 6.28
CA GLY A 127 12.44 5.83 6.70
C GLY A 127 13.01 5.48 8.07
N ARG A 128 12.15 5.15 9.06
CA ARG A 128 12.60 4.65 10.36
C ARG A 128 13.27 3.27 10.29
N ALA A 129 12.67 2.34 9.55
CA ALA A 129 13.18 0.98 9.43
C ALA A 129 14.54 0.92 8.71
N ALA A 130 14.85 1.90 7.86
CA ALA A 130 16.09 1.95 7.10
C ALA A 130 17.36 1.96 7.97
N VAL A 131 17.28 2.52 9.18
CA VAL A 131 18.40 2.55 10.14
C VAL A 131 18.79 1.13 10.58
N ALA A 132 17.83 0.23 10.67
CA ALA A 132 18.03 -1.15 11.09
C ALA A 132 18.25 -2.13 9.91
N CYS A 133 18.11 -1.66 8.67
CA CYS A 133 18.35 -2.47 7.47
C CYS A 133 19.85 -2.44 7.13
N PRO A 134 20.54 -3.59 7.01
CA PRO A 134 21.97 -3.62 6.69
C PRO A 134 22.27 -3.19 5.24
N ASP A 135 21.35 -3.47 4.33
CA ASP A 135 21.53 -3.25 2.89
C ASP A 135 20.19 -2.92 2.19
N SER A 136 20.29 -2.64 0.89
CA SER A 136 19.15 -2.35 0.02
C SER A 136 18.16 -3.52 -0.12
N ALA A 137 18.63 -4.77 0.00
CA ALA A 137 17.73 -5.93 -0.10
C ALA A 137 16.81 -6.00 1.13
N ALA A 138 17.37 -5.83 2.33
CA ALA A 138 16.61 -5.74 3.57
C ALA A 138 15.67 -4.53 3.57
N LEU A 139 16.12 -3.37 3.08
CA LEU A 139 15.26 -2.18 2.97
C LEU A 139 14.04 -2.43 2.07
N LEU A 140 14.25 -3.06 0.91
CA LEU A 140 13.14 -3.38 0.00
C LEU A 140 12.22 -4.47 0.56
N ALA A 141 12.74 -5.45 1.29
CA ALA A 141 11.93 -6.43 2.01
C ALA A 141 11.08 -5.75 3.09
N ALA A 142 11.64 -4.83 3.87
CA ALA A 142 10.89 -4.01 4.83
C ALA A 142 9.80 -3.19 4.13
N GLY A 143 10.09 -2.60 2.97
CA GLY A 143 9.10 -1.88 2.14
C GLY A 143 7.93 -2.77 1.70
N ARG A 144 8.17 -4.03 1.34
CA ARG A 144 7.10 -5.00 0.99
C ARG A 144 6.22 -5.33 2.20
N ALA A 145 6.83 -5.64 3.34
CA ALA A 145 6.13 -5.87 4.60
C ALA A 145 5.26 -4.66 5.00
N LEU A 146 5.85 -3.47 4.94
CA LEU A 146 5.14 -2.24 5.27
C LEU A 146 4.02 -1.93 4.28
N SER A 147 4.12 -2.33 3.01
CA SER A 147 3.04 -2.14 2.03
C SER A 147 1.78 -2.88 2.48
N TRP A 148 1.95 -4.13 2.92
CA TRP A 148 0.87 -4.90 3.55
C TRP A 148 0.33 -4.20 4.80
N MET A 149 1.20 -3.86 5.74
CA MET A 149 0.81 -3.21 7.00
C MET A 149 0.20 -1.81 6.82
N CYS A 150 0.39 -1.20 5.66
CA CYS A 150 -0.18 0.10 5.29
C CYS A 150 -1.43 -0.03 4.42
N GLY A 151 -2.07 -1.20 4.35
CA GLY A 151 -3.42 -1.37 3.81
C GLY A 151 -3.52 -2.24 2.56
N MET A 152 -2.41 -2.70 1.99
CA MET A 152 -2.41 -3.64 0.87
C MET A 152 -2.66 -5.07 1.37
N ALA A 153 -3.85 -5.36 1.90
CA ALA A 153 -4.18 -6.63 2.56
C ALA A 153 -3.90 -7.88 1.71
N HIS A 154 -4.03 -7.75 0.37
CA HIS A 154 -3.70 -8.82 -0.57
C HIS A 154 -2.21 -9.17 -0.65
N TYR A 155 -1.33 -8.37 -0.01
CA TYR A 155 0.09 -8.66 0.15
C TYR A 155 0.44 -9.36 1.46
N ARG A 156 -0.53 -9.78 2.28
CA ARG A 156 -0.29 -10.41 3.59
C ARG A 156 0.75 -11.52 3.56
N GLU A 157 0.59 -12.50 2.67
CA GLU A 157 1.51 -13.65 2.56
C GLU A 157 2.94 -13.20 2.25
N GLY A 158 3.11 -12.38 1.21
CA GLY A 158 4.41 -11.83 0.85
C GLY A 158 4.99 -10.89 1.92
N GLY A 159 4.14 -10.19 2.66
CA GLY A 159 4.52 -9.32 3.76
C GLY A 159 5.04 -10.09 4.97
N LEU A 160 4.36 -11.17 5.36
CA LEU A 160 4.81 -12.09 6.42
C LEU A 160 6.13 -12.76 6.04
N ALA A 161 6.24 -13.28 4.81
CA ALA A 161 7.48 -13.87 4.32
C ALA A 161 8.64 -12.84 4.32
N ALA A 162 8.37 -11.59 3.91
CA ALA A 162 9.35 -10.53 3.95
C ALA A 162 9.81 -10.22 5.39
N LEU A 163 8.88 -10.13 6.36
CA LEU A 163 9.24 -9.91 7.76
C LEU A 163 10.07 -11.06 8.35
N ALA A 164 9.71 -12.30 8.03
CA ALA A 164 10.44 -13.48 8.51
C ALA A 164 11.89 -13.54 7.98
N ALA A 165 12.13 -12.99 6.78
CA ALA A 165 13.46 -12.93 6.17
C ALA A 165 14.31 -11.72 6.61
N LEU A 166 13.72 -10.75 7.33
CA LEU A 166 14.45 -9.56 7.77
C LEU A 166 15.38 -9.86 8.96
N PRO A 167 16.51 -9.13 9.08
CA PRO A 167 17.26 -9.09 10.32
C PRO A 167 16.35 -8.71 11.51
N PRO A 168 16.56 -9.27 12.71
CA PRO A 168 15.65 -9.07 13.85
C PRO A 168 15.38 -7.59 14.19
N ALA A 169 16.41 -6.72 14.10
CA ALA A 169 16.26 -5.30 14.35
C ALA A 169 15.39 -4.60 13.29
N ALA A 170 15.52 -4.97 12.02
CA ALA A 170 14.71 -4.44 10.93
C ALA A 170 13.25 -4.91 11.03
N ALA A 171 13.03 -6.20 11.34
CA ALA A 171 11.70 -6.76 11.56
C ALA A 171 11.01 -6.07 12.75
N ALA A 172 11.73 -5.87 13.87
CA ALA A 172 11.25 -5.15 15.04
C ALA A 172 10.82 -3.72 14.71
N SER A 173 11.67 -2.99 13.96
CA SER A 173 11.39 -1.63 13.53
C SER A 173 10.19 -1.55 12.59
N ALA A 174 10.07 -2.47 11.64
CA ALA A 174 8.94 -2.53 10.71
C ALA A 174 7.62 -2.85 11.43
N LEU A 175 7.64 -3.82 12.36
CA LEU A 175 6.48 -4.20 13.17
C LEU A 175 6.12 -3.14 14.23
N GLY A 176 7.07 -2.30 14.65
CA GLY A 176 6.89 -1.37 15.76
C GLY A 176 6.79 -2.09 17.11
N VAL A 177 7.48 -3.21 17.27
CA VAL A 177 7.51 -4.00 18.50
C VAL A 177 8.94 -4.22 18.98
N PRO A 178 9.18 -4.50 20.28
CA PRO A 178 10.49 -4.90 20.77
C PRO A 178 11.03 -6.14 20.02
N ALA A 179 12.35 -6.19 19.76
CA ALA A 179 12.97 -7.29 19.00
C ALA A 179 12.69 -8.67 19.59
N ALA A 180 12.67 -8.80 20.92
CA ALA A 180 12.34 -10.04 21.63
C ALA A 180 10.92 -10.57 21.32
N ARG A 181 10.00 -9.70 20.88
CA ARG A 181 8.61 -10.07 20.56
C ARG A 181 8.38 -10.43 19.11
N VAL A 182 9.33 -10.18 18.21
CA VAL A 182 9.15 -10.41 16.77
C VAL A 182 8.69 -11.86 16.47
N PRO A 183 9.30 -12.93 17.01
CA PRO A 183 8.85 -14.29 16.71
C PRO A 183 7.40 -14.56 17.13
N ALA A 184 7.02 -14.08 18.32
CA ALA A 184 5.66 -14.24 18.83
C ALA A 184 4.64 -13.44 18.00
N ALA A 185 4.98 -12.22 17.61
CA ALA A 185 4.14 -11.37 16.77
C ALA A 185 3.92 -11.99 15.39
N LEU A 186 4.96 -12.53 14.75
CA LEU A 186 4.83 -13.21 13.45
C LEU A 186 3.96 -14.45 13.53
N LYS A 187 4.19 -15.30 14.55
CA LYS A 187 3.37 -16.50 14.76
C LYS A 187 1.89 -16.14 15.00
N ALA A 188 1.63 -15.09 15.77
CA ALA A 188 0.27 -14.62 16.02
C ALA A 188 -0.38 -14.09 14.74
N LEU A 189 0.32 -13.23 13.98
CA LEU A 189 -0.17 -12.68 12.72
C LEU A 189 -0.39 -13.74 11.65
N GLU A 190 0.40 -14.82 11.64
CA GLU A 190 0.24 -15.94 10.71
C GLU A 190 -1.02 -16.74 11.03
N ALA A 191 -1.23 -17.06 12.31
CA ALA A 191 -2.37 -17.81 12.80
C ALA A 191 -3.70 -17.02 12.73
N ASP A 192 -3.65 -15.72 12.96
CA ASP A 192 -4.82 -14.84 12.99
C ASP A 192 -4.54 -13.51 12.25
N PRO A 193 -5.22 -13.24 11.12
CA PRO A 193 -5.17 -11.94 10.43
C PRO A 193 -5.54 -10.74 11.30
N TRP A 194 -6.26 -10.99 12.40
CA TRP A 194 -6.71 -10.01 13.38
C TRP A 194 -5.96 -10.12 14.72
N ALA A 195 -4.73 -10.66 14.72
CA ALA A 195 -3.87 -10.62 15.90
C ALA A 195 -3.34 -9.21 16.20
N ALA A 196 -3.36 -8.82 17.48
CA ALA A 196 -2.78 -7.57 17.94
C ALA A 196 -1.25 -7.66 18.07
N LEU A 197 -0.53 -6.63 17.60
CA LEU A 197 0.93 -6.61 17.62
C LEU A 197 1.52 -6.49 19.02
N ASP A 198 0.79 -5.85 19.94
CA ASP A 198 1.12 -5.68 21.34
C ASP A 198 0.67 -6.86 22.20
N GLY A 199 0.08 -7.90 21.60
CA GLY A 199 -0.36 -9.11 22.30
C GLY A 199 -1.53 -8.87 23.25
N SER A 200 -2.21 -7.72 23.12
CA SER A 200 -3.48 -7.51 23.81
C SER A 200 -4.50 -8.54 23.30
N GLU A 201 -5.19 -9.17 24.24
CA GLU A 201 -6.33 -10.04 23.94
C GLU A 201 -7.63 -9.26 24.10
N GLY A 202 -8.57 -9.52 23.20
CA GLY A 202 -9.87 -8.86 23.20
C GLY A 202 -9.91 -7.56 22.40
N GLY A 203 -11.13 -7.07 22.22
CA GLY A 203 -11.44 -5.88 21.43
C GLY A 203 -12.95 -5.74 21.31
N VAL A 204 -13.39 -4.70 20.62
CA VAL A 204 -14.82 -4.48 20.38
C VAL A 204 -15.13 -4.87 18.95
N LEU A 205 -16.21 -5.63 18.76
CA LEU A 205 -16.72 -5.94 17.44
C LEU A 205 -17.27 -4.67 16.79
N LYS A 206 -16.67 -4.23 15.68
CA LYS A 206 -17.05 -2.99 14.98
C LYS A 206 -16.78 -3.13 13.48
N VAL A 207 -17.34 -2.22 12.69
CA VAL A 207 -16.91 -2.04 11.29
C VAL A 207 -15.49 -1.51 11.30
N VAL A 208 -14.55 -2.30 10.81
CA VAL A 208 -13.11 -1.99 10.80
C VAL A 208 -12.65 -1.52 9.43
N HIS A 209 -13.28 -2.00 8.34
CA HIS A 209 -12.99 -1.54 6.99
C HIS A 209 -14.26 -1.36 6.16
N ARG A 210 -14.15 -0.46 5.19
CA ARG A 210 -15.12 -0.26 4.11
C ARG A 210 -14.37 -0.32 2.79
N VAL A 211 -14.66 -1.31 1.96
CA VAL A 211 -13.93 -1.56 0.70
C VAL A 211 -14.88 -1.73 -0.47
N GLY A 212 -14.43 -1.32 -1.65
CA GLY A 212 -15.24 -1.28 -2.87
C GLY A 212 -15.55 0.16 -3.27
N GLY A 213 -16.74 0.34 -3.85
CA GLY A 213 -17.21 1.61 -4.37
C GLY A 213 -17.95 1.42 -5.70
N PHE A 214 -18.73 2.43 -6.06
CA PHE A 214 -19.41 2.46 -7.35
C PHE A 214 -18.40 2.76 -8.46
N ARG A 215 -18.49 2.03 -9.58
CA ARG A 215 -17.57 2.14 -10.71
C ARG A 215 -17.58 3.52 -11.36
N GLY A 216 -18.71 4.23 -11.37
CA GLY A 216 -18.77 5.61 -11.85
C GLY A 216 -17.90 6.59 -11.05
N PHE A 217 -17.48 6.21 -9.84
CA PHE A 217 -16.54 6.97 -8.99
C PHE A 217 -15.21 6.23 -8.78
N GLY A 218 -14.83 5.35 -9.72
CA GLY A 218 -13.55 4.62 -9.69
C GLY A 218 -13.54 3.34 -8.85
N GLY A 219 -14.68 2.91 -8.30
CA GLY A 219 -14.79 1.65 -7.58
C GLY A 219 -14.95 0.40 -8.49
N PRO A 220 -14.96 -0.81 -7.92
CA PRO A 220 -15.07 -2.04 -8.71
C PRO A 220 -16.49 -2.33 -9.21
N PHE A 221 -17.53 -1.90 -8.49
CA PHE A 221 -18.88 -2.45 -8.61
C PHE A 221 -19.84 -1.57 -9.41
N LEU A 222 -20.62 -2.17 -10.31
CA LEU A 222 -21.69 -1.48 -11.07
C LEU A 222 -23.04 -1.51 -10.36
N ALA A 223 -23.24 -2.51 -9.50
CA ALA A 223 -24.40 -2.70 -8.64
C ALA A 223 -23.93 -3.13 -7.24
N PRO A 224 -24.76 -2.98 -6.20
CA PRO A 224 -24.48 -3.51 -4.87
C PRO A 224 -24.02 -4.97 -4.94
N PRO A 225 -22.84 -5.31 -4.39
CA PRO A 225 -22.28 -6.63 -4.57
C PRO A 225 -23.01 -7.69 -3.74
N VAL A 226 -23.04 -8.92 -4.24
CA VAL A 226 -23.48 -10.10 -3.49
C VAL A 226 -22.25 -10.86 -3.00
N LEU A 227 -22.28 -11.29 -1.74
CA LEU A 227 -21.17 -11.98 -1.11
C LEU A 227 -21.35 -13.51 -1.14
N ALA A 228 -20.24 -14.21 -1.27
CA ALA A 228 -20.16 -15.66 -1.14
C ALA A 228 -18.88 -16.03 -0.37
N TYR A 229 -18.92 -17.16 0.32
CA TYR A 229 -17.73 -17.76 0.95
C TYR A 229 -17.51 -19.16 0.40
N SER A 230 -16.24 -19.50 0.19
CA SER A 230 -15.79 -20.82 -0.25
C SER A 230 -14.31 -20.99 0.07
N GLU A 231 -13.93 -22.17 0.58
CA GLU A 231 -12.54 -22.56 0.80
C GLU A 231 -11.70 -21.51 1.57
N GLY A 232 -12.26 -20.92 2.63
CA GLY A 232 -11.55 -19.92 3.43
C GLY A 232 -11.48 -18.52 2.81
N VAL A 233 -12.18 -18.29 1.69
CA VAL A 233 -12.11 -17.02 0.96
C VAL A 233 -13.50 -16.41 0.79
N VAL A 234 -13.59 -15.10 1.04
CA VAL A 234 -14.77 -14.29 0.75
C VAL A 234 -14.66 -13.70 -0.65
N TYR A 235 -15.74 -13.82 -1.41
CA TYR A 235 -15.89 -13.27 -2.75
C TYR A 235 -17.05 -12.27 -2.79
N ALA A 236 -16.91 -11.25 -3.62
CA ALA A 236 -17.95 -10.29 -3.97
C ALA A 236 -18.25 -10.38 -5.47
N ARG A 237 -19.53 -10.34 -5.84
CA ARG A 237 -20.00 -10.31 -7.23
C ARG A 237 -20.80 -9.06 -7.52
N SER A 238 -20.56 -8.43 -8.67
CA SER A 238 -21.35 -7.30 -9.15
C SER A 238 -21.41 -7.35 -10.68
N GLY A 239 -22.61 -7.62 -11.23
CA GLY A 239 -22.77 -7.99 -12.63
C GLY A 239 -21.93 -9.23 -12.97
N ASP A 240 -21.17 -9.15 -14.07
CA ASP A 240 -20.26 -10.21 -14.52
C ASP A 240 -18.90 -10.19 -13.81
N GLY A 241 -18.67 -9.23 -12.93
CA GLY A 241 -17.40 -9.09 -12.21
C GLY A 241 -17.37 -9.89 -10.92
N VAL A 242 -16.19 -10.42 -10.61
CA VAL A 242 -15.90 -11.22 -9.42
C VAL A 242 -14.64 -10.68 -8.76
N TRP A 243 -14.70 -10.51 -7.44
CA TRP A 243 -13.58 -10.01 -6.65
C TRP A 243 -13.37 -10.87 -5.41
N ARG A 244 -12.13 -11.24 -5.15
CA ARG A 244 -11.70 -11.79 -3.87
C ARG A 244 -11.50 -10.65 -2.88
N LEU A 245 -12.11 -10.79 -1.70
CA LEU A 245 -11.87 -9.93 -0.56
C LEU A 245 -10.66 -10.45 0.23
N HIS A 246 -9.71 -9.57 0.48
CA HIS A 246 -8.63 -9.75 1.44
C HIS A 246 -8.86 -8.75 2.56
N ALA A 247 -8.86 -9.19 3.81
CA ALA A 247 -9.01 -8.30 4.95
C ALA A 247 -8.24 -8.82 6.15
N ASP A 248 -7.64 -7.90 6.88
CA ASP A 248 -6.89 -8.15 8.11
C ASP A 248 -6.85 -6.88 8.96
N ARG A 249 -6.11 -6.91 10.07
CA ARG A 249 -5.92 -5.74 10.95
C ARG A 249 -5.45 -4.48 10.22
N PHE A 250 -4.68 -4.63 9.15
CA PHE A 250 -3.99 -3.52 8.52
C PHE A 250 -4.79 -2.86 7.40
N GLY A 251 -5.69 -3.60 6.76
CA GLY A 251 -6.55 -3.06 5.71
C GLY A 251 -7.53 -4.07 5.12
N ALA A 252 -8.23 -3.63 4.07
CA ALA A 252 -9.03 -4.48 3.22
C ALA A 252 -8.79 -4.14 1.74
N ALA A 253 -8.78 -5.16 0.89
CA ALA A 253 -8.49 -5.07 -0.53
C ALA A 253 -9.41 -5.97 -1.35
N LEU A 254 -9.75 -5.55 -2.56
CA LEU A 254 -10.48 -6.35 -3.54
C LEU A 254 -9.59 -6.60 -4.75
N THR A 255 -9.34 -7.87 -5.07
CA THR A 255 -8.62 -8.28 -6.28
C THR A 255 -9.58 -8.96 -7.23
N ARG A 256 -9.60 -8.56 -8.49
CA ARG A 256 -10.46 -9.18 -9.51
C ARG A 256 -10.04 -10.63 -9.75
N CYS A 257 -11.02 -11.50 -9.98
CA CYS A 257 -10.82 -12.91 -10.31
C CYS A 257 -11.62 -13.27 -11.57
N ASP A 258 -11.18 -14.28 -12.32
CA ASP A 258 -11.85 -14.72 -13.55
C ASP A 258 -13.14 -15.50 -13.27
N SER A 259 -13.19 -16.21 -12.14
CA SER A 259 -14.37 -16.93 -11.69
C SER A 259 -14.42 -16.96 -10.16
N GLY A 260 -15.61 -17.24 -9.63
CA GLY A 260 -15.85 -17.37 -8.20
C GLY A 260 -16.86 -18.50 -7.92
N PRO A 261 -16.78 -19.12 -6.73
CA PRO A 261 -17.75 -20.11 -6.30
C PRO A 261 -19.06 -19.41 -5.92
N TRP A 262 -20.14 -19.71 -6.65
CA TRP A 262 -21.44 -19.05 -6.47
C TRP A 262 -22.43 -19.80 -5.58
N LYS A 263 -22.02 -20.94 -5.03
CA LYS A 263 -22.75 -21.56 -3.93
C LYS A 263 -22.18 -21.00 -2.63
N ALA A 264 -22.92 -20.08 -2.02
CA ALA A 264 -22.57 -19.54 -0.72
C ALA A 264 -22.51 -20.69 0.30
N GLN A 265 -21.32 -20.92 0.85
CA GLN A 265 -21.14 -21.78 2.02
C GLN A 265 -21.17 -20.90 3.27
N ARG A 266 -21.66 -21.45 4.39
CA ARG A 266 -21.48 -20.84 5.70
C ARG A 266 -20.47 -21.69 6.46
N PRO A 267 -19.33 -21.13 6.88
CA PRO A 267 -18.43 -21.88 7.75
C PRO A 267 -19.09 -22.14 9.10
N ALA A 268 -18.85 -23.32 9.65
CA ALA A 268 -19.27 -23.65 11.01
C ALA A 268 -18.55 -22.74 12.01
N GLY A 269 -19.28 -22.17 12.97
CA GLY A 269 -18.71 -21.30 14.02
C GLY A 269 -18.35 -19.88 13.57
N GLY A 270 -18.77 -19.46 12.37
CA GLY A 270 -18.64 -18.07 11.90
C GLY A 270 -19.56 -17.10 12.64
N TYR A 271 -19.44 -15.81 12.30
CA TYR A 271 -20.36 -14.79 12.76
C TYR A 271 -21.76 -14.98 12.17
N GLU A 272 -22.77 -14.58 12.94
CA GLU A 272 -24.17 -14.49 12.52
C GLU A 272 -24.58 -13.02 12.41
N LEU A 273 -25.48 -12.69 11.47
CA LEU A 273 -26.05 -11.35 11.33
C LEU A 273 -27.58 -11.43 11.30
N SER A 274 -28.22 -10.68 12.19
CA SER A 274 -29.66 -10.50 12.21
C SER A 274 -30.10 -9.33 11.32
N ALA A 275 -31.38 -9.31 10.93
CA ALA A 275 -31.94 -8.26 10.08
C ALA A 275 -31.87 -6.85 10.69
N ASP A 276 -31.89 -6.73 12.01
CA ASP A 276 -31.78 -5.46 12.76
C ASP A 276 -30.33 -5.02 13.02
N GLY A 277 -29.35 -5.70 12.42
CA GLY A 277 -27.93 -5.32 12.47
C GLY A 277 -27.20 -5.80 13.73
N ARG A 278 -27.68 -6.84 14.42
CA ARG A 278 -26.91 -7.47 15.50
C ARG A 278 -25.99 -8.53 14.91
N VAL A 279 -24.73 -8.51 15.34
CA VAL A 279 -23.73 -9.51 14.97
C VAL A 279 -23.47 -10.41 16.15
N GLY A 280 -23.58 -11.72 15.93
CA GLY A 280 -23.44 -12.77 16.93
C GLY A 280 -22.22 -13.65 16.69
N GLN A 281 -21.50 -14.03 17.74
CA GLN A 281 -20.50 -15.11 17.69
C GLN A 281 -20.52 -15.86 19.01
N ALA A 282 -20.60 -17.19 18.96
CA ALA A 282 -20.60 -18.06 20.14
C ALA A 282 -21.60 -17.59 21.24
N GLY A 283 -22.80 -17.16 20.84
CA GLY A 283 -23.86 -16.69 21.74
C GLY A 283 -23.72 -15.25 22.25
N ARG A 284 -22.61 -14.55 21.97
CA ARG A 284 -22.45 -13.13 22.30
C ARG A 284 -22.90 -12.27 21.13
N TRP A 285 -23.76 -11.28 21.41
CA TRP A 285 -24.32 -10.39 20.39
C TRP A 285 -23.92 -8.94 20.64
N SER A 286 -23.58 -8.22 19.56
CA SER A 286 -23.31 -6.78 19.57
C SER A 286 -24.13 -6.11 18.48
N ARG A 287 -24.67 -4.92 18.74
CA ARG A 287 -25.42 -4.15 17.74
C ARG A 287 -24.47 -3.27 16.93
N ILE A 288 -24.53 -3.40 15.61
CA ILE A 288 -23.83 -2.57 14.64
C ILE A 288 -24.89 -1.98 13.71
N ALA A 289 -25.32 -0.76 14.00
CA ALA A 289 -26.47 -0.15 13.35
C ALA A 289 -26.30 -0.02 11.83
N GLU A 290 -25.06 0.15 11.36
CA GLU A 290 -24.67 0.23 9.97
C GLU A 290 -24.97 -1.05 9.16
N LEU A 291 -25.22 -2.18 9.82
CA LEU A 291 -25.52 -3.46 9.17
C LEU A 291 -27.01 -3.78 9.13
N ALA A 292 -27.87 -2.93 9.71
CA ALA A 292 -29.31 -3.14 9.68
C ALA A 292 -29.81 -3.17 8.22
N GLY A 293 -30.58 -4.20 7.87
CA GLY A 293 -31.07 -4.39 6.51
C GLY A 293 -30.00 -4.85 5.49
N ALA A 294 -28.92 -5.50 5.93
CA ALA A 294 -27.95 -6.10 5.03
C ALA A 294 -28.59 -6.99 3.96
N SER A 295 -28.27 -6.74 2.69
CA SER A 295 -28.79 -7.47 1.53
C SER A 295 -28.03 -8.76 1.25
N SER A 296 -26.75 -8.80 1.63
CA SER A 296 -25.91 -9.99 1.52
C SER A 296 -24.78 -9.92 2.53
N TRP A 297 -24.48 -11.04 3.17
CA TRP A 297 -23.41 -11.15 4.15
C TRP A 297 -22.82 -12.57 4.18
N THR A 298 -21.59 -12.67 4.65
CA THR A 298 -20.91 -13.94 4.94
C THR A 298 -19.86 -13.73 6.04
N SER A 299 -19.28 -14.81 6.53
CA SER A 299 -18.20 -14.80 7.52
C SER A 299 -17.17 -15.85 7.12
N ASP A 300 -15.90 -15.64 7.45
CA ASP A 300 -14.83 -16.64 7.31
C ASP A 300 -14.39 -17.23 8.66
N GLY A 301 -14.97 -16.75 9.76
CA GLY A 301 -14.67 -17.16 11.14
C GLY A 301 -13.80 -16.14 11.88
N GLY A 302 -12.96 -15.39 11.16
CA GLY A 302 -12.16 -14.30 11.70
C GLY A 302 -12.82 -12.93 11.54
N CYS A 303 -13.65 -12.76 10.50
CA CYS A 303 -14.43 -11.55 10.28
C CYS A 303 -15.79 -11.84 9.64
N LEU A 304 -16.68 -10.85 9.70
CA LEU A 304 -17.93 -10.80 8.95
C LEU A 304 -17.82 -9.74 7.84
N ALA A 305 -18.27 -10.10 6.65
CA ALA A 305 -18.42 -9.18 5.52
C ALA A 305 -19.91 -9.00 5.20
N ALA A 306 -20.35 -7.76 5.03
CA ALA A 306 -21.74 -7.44 4.73
C ALA A 306 -21.88 -6.32 3.68
N THR A 307 -23.03 -6.31 3.01
CA THR A 307 -23.41 -5.32 2.00
C THR A 307 -24.84 -4.87 2.25
N LEU A 308 -25.17 -3.65 1.82
CA LEU A 308 -26.50 -3.04 1.99
C LEU A 308 -27.18 -2.87 0.61
N PRO A 309 -28.52 -2.85 0.53
CA PRO A 309 -29.27 -2.81 -0.72
C PRO A 309 -28.91 -1.68 -1.70
N LEU A 310 -28.40 -0.55 -1.21
CA LEU A 310 -28.02 0.62 -2.01
C LEU A 310 -26.53 0.97 -1.90
N SER A 311 -25.74 0.10 -1.27
CA SER A 311 -24.31 0.34 -1.03
C SER A 311 -23.46 -0.43 -2.04
N HIS A 312 -22.52 0.27 -2.66
CA HIS A 312 -21.46 -0.34 -3.46
C HIS A 312 -20.24 -0.66 -2.60
N PHE A 313 -20.39 -0.83 -1.30
CA PHE A 313 -19.29 -1.15 -0.40
C PHE A 313 -19.58 -2.43 0.35
N VAL A 314 -18.50 -3.20 0.55
CA VAL A 314 -18.43 -4.29 1.51
C VAL A 314 -17.94 -3.70 2.83
N LEU A 315 -18.73 -3.88 3.87
CA LEU A 315 -18.39 -3.56 5.25
C LEU A 315 -17.74 -4.79 5.88
N VAL A 316 -16.53 -4.63 6.40
CA VAL A 316 -15.81 -5.69 7.12
C VAL A 316 -15.89 -5.41 8.61
N VAL A 317 -16.30 -6.41 9.36
CA VAL A 317 -16.52 -6.38 10.79
C VAL A 317 -15.59 -7.39 11.45
N ALA A 318 -14.81 -6.94 12.42
CA ALA A 318 -13.91 -7.78 13.18
C ALA A 318 -13.70 -7.21 14.59
N VAL A 319 -13.02 -7.97 15.44
CA VAL A 319 -12.64 -7.56 16.78
C VAL A 319 -11.36 -6.73 16.70
N GLN A 320 -11.41 -5.46 17.15
CA GLN A 320 -10.25 -4.57 17.18
C GLN A 320 -10.39 -3.47 18.24
#